data_AF-A0A1S8DEG0-F1
#
_entry.id   AF-A0A1S8DEG0-F1
#
_cell.length_a   1.000
_cell.length_b   1.000
_cell.length_c   1.000
_cell.angle_alpha   90.00
_cell.angle_beta   90.00
_cell.angle_gamma   90.00
#
_symmetry.space_group_name_H-M   'P 1'
#
loop_
_entity.id
_entity.type
_entity.pdbx_description
1 polymer ?
#
loop_
_entity_poly.entity_id
_entity_poly.type
_entity_poly.pdbx_seq_one_letter_code
_entity_poly.pdbx_strand_id
1 'polypeptide(L)'
;MMHIAASPRGARLLGAGAVLGLLQACSTTPTPDPASTPQIERELLSHSLHIETGEPLVMDTPHRSIRVTESRLFSIRQYDAQGTLQDEHRQYQTLPWADRTLTIQLGELAVTRQTDSDGQLRLNLLDEDIVPVDFDQLRVIELDAQATPEVRAEAMLLIDRDLRSVLHEASELIYDNLEEDEVSQWVDRIERLRQLGLKEEASQLENMLILLTTGDPQLQGDFVQALDNATTPQE
;
A
#
# COMPACT_ATOMS: atom_id res chain seq x y z
N MET A 1 -52.77 -21.70 65.58
CA MET A 1 -53.62 -22.65 66.32
C MET A 1 -54.84 -22.96 65.45
N MET A 2 -55.14 -24.26 65.24
CA MET A 2 -56.45 -24.83 64.84
C MET A 2 -56.94 -24.51 63.41
N HIS A 3 -57.53 -25.37 62.58
CA HIS A 3 -57.86 -26.81 62.49
C HIS A 3 -58.20 -27.04 60.99
N ILE A 4 -57.51 -27.91 60.23
CA ILE A 4 -57.92 -29.23 59.70
C ILE A 4 -59.40 -29.41 59.30
N ALA A 5 -59.62 -29.84 58.03
CA ALA A 5 -60.49 -30.97 57.55
C ALA A 5 -61.13 -30.66 56.16
N ALA A 6 -61.40 -31.55 55.20
CA ALA A 6 -61.03 -32.94 54.92
C ALA A 6 -61.60 -33.37 53.53
N SER A 7 -60.86 -34.24 52.81
CA SER A 7 -61.34 -35.42 52.03
C SER A 7 -62.06 -35.30 50.65
N PRO A 8 -62.10 -36.38 49.80
CA PRO A 8 -61.04 -37.31 49.37
C PRO A 8 -61.20 -37.89 47.91
N ARG A 9 -60.33 -38.86 47.57
CA ARG A 9 -60.37 -39.90 46.49
C ARG A 9 -59.64 -39.53 45.20
N GLY A 10 -58.62 -40.25 44.73
CA GLY A 10 -58.04 -41.53 45.16
C GLY A 10 -57.50 -42.24 43.92
N ALA A 11 -56.20 -42.54 43.90
CA ALA A 11 -55.60 -43.73 43.28
C ALA A 11 -54.08 -43.63 43.41
N ARG A 12 -53.49 -44.57 44.17
CA ARG A 12 -52.07 -44.89 44.17
C ARG A 12 -51.84 -46.04 43.18
N LEU A 13 -50.70 -46.03 42.51
CA LEU A 13 -49.79 -47.16 42.18
C LEU A 13 -48.49 -46.49 41.68
N LEU A 14 -47.39 -46.50 42.46
CA LEU A 14 -46.25 -47.43 42.35
C LEU A 14 -45.83 -47.60 40.87
N GLY A 15 -44.67 -47.19 40.36
CA GLY A 15 -43.34 -46.95 40.90
C GLY A 15 -42.35 -47.63 39.94
N ALA A 16 -41.29 -46.95 39.50
CA ALA A 16 -39.99 -47.51 39.06
C ALA A 16 -39.16 -46.42 38.36
N GLY A 17 -37.96 -46.18 38.86
CA GLY A 17 -36.98 -45.30 38.23
C GLY A 17 -36.47 -45.87 36.92
N ALA A 18 -36.09 -44.97 36.01
CA ALA A 18 -35.25 -45.30 34.87
C ALA A 18 -34.19 -44.21 34.69
N VAL A 19 -32.97 -44.73 34.62
CA VAL A 19 -31.66 -44.09 34.52
C VAL A 19 -31.61 -43.06 33.38
N LEU A 20 -31.02 -41.91 33.68
CA LEU A 20 -30.67 -40.87 32.72
C LEU A 20 -29.47 -41.35 31.87
N GLY A 21 -29.73 -41.80 30.64
CA GLY A 21 -28.70 -42.14 29.66
C GLY A 21 -28.24 -40.90 28.91
N LEU A 22 -27.01 -40.43 29.18
CA LEU A 22 -26.32 -39.44 28.37
C LEU A 22 -25.88 -40.09 27.05
N LEU A 23 -26.61 -39.84 25.96
CA LEU A 23 -26.16 -40.17 24.62
C LEU A 23 -25.15 -39.10 24.16
N GLN A 24 -23.86 -39.41 24.28
CA GLN A 24 -22.79 -38.74 23.55
C GLN A 24 -22.95 -39.10 22.07
N ALA A 25 -23.41 -38.14 21.26
CA ALA A 25 -23.42 -38.26 19.81
C ALA A 25 -22.01 -37.93 19.29
N CYS A 26 -21.23 -38.96 18.95
CA CYS A 26 -20.04 -38.80 18.13
C CYS A 26 -20.49 -38.45 16.70
N SER A 27 -20.43 -37.18 16.33
CA SER A 27 -20.54 -36.76 14.92
C SER A 27 -19.24 -37.16 14.20
N THR A 28 -19.23 -38.32 13.56
CA THR A 28 -18.19 -38.67 12.60
C THR A 28 -18.48 -37.90 11.32
N THR A 29 -17.76 -36.80 11.06
CA THR A 29 -17.75 -36.19 9.73
C THR A 29 -17.16 -37.21 8.75
N PRO A 30 -17.90 -37.66 7.72
CA PRO A 30 -17.34 -38.58 6.73
C PRO A 30 -16.15 -37.91 6.07
N THR A 31 -15.00 -38.57 6.08
CA THR A 31 -13.84 -38.13 5.32
C THR A 31 -14.19 -38.30 3.84
N PRO A 32 -14.09 -37.25 3.00
CA PRO A 32 -14.40 -37.36 1.59
C PRO A 32 -13.49 -38.42 0.94
N ASP A 33 -14.11 -39.34 0.21
CA ASP A 33 -13.40 -40.39 -0.52
C ASP A 33 -12.59 -39.74 -1.65
N PRO A 34 -11.24 -39.83 -1.67
CA PRO A 34 -10.42 -39.17 -2.70
C PRO A 34 -10.70 -39.69 -4.11
N ALA A 35 -11.36 -40.86 -4.25
CA ALA A 35 -11.81 -41.38 -5.53
C ALA A 35 -13.05 -40.66 -6.11
N SER A 36 -13.70 -39.78 -5.33
CA SER A 36 -14.95 -39.10 -5.71
C SER A 36 -14.77 -37.58 -5.90
N THR A 37 -13.56 -37.05 -5.76
CA THR A 37 -13.34 -35.60 -5.88
C THR A 37 -13.31 -35.17 -7.34
N PRO A 38 -14.09 -34.14 -7.74
CA PRO A 38 -14.01 -33.59 -9.09
C PRO A 38 -12.60 -33.09 -9.38
N GLN A 39 -12.08 -33.44 -10.56
CA GLN A 39 -10.78 -32.98 -11.03
C GLN A 39 -10.97 -31.62 -11.70
N ILE A 40 -10.23 -30.62 -11.23
CA ILE A 40 -10.23 -29.28 -11.82
C ILE A 40 -8.86 -29.08 -12.45
N GLU A 41 -8.84 -28.94 -13.77
CA GLU A 41 -7.67 -28.55 -14.53
C GLU A 41 -7.71 -27.05 -14.82
N ARG A 42 -6.58 -26.39 -14.60
CA ARG A 42 -6.42 -24.95 -14.84
C ARG A 42 -5.22 -24.70 -15.74
N GLU A 43 -5.49 -24.19 -16.92
CA GLU A 43 -4.48 -23.81 -17.92
C GLU A 43 -4.41 -22.28 -18.01
N LEU A 44 -3.20 -21.71 -17.94
CA LEU A 44 -2.98 -20.28 -18.13
C LEU A 44 -2.96 -19.95 -19.63
N LEU A 45 -3.93 -19.18 -20.10
CA LEU A 45 -4.07 -18.76 -21.49
C LEU A 45 -3.33 -17.46 -21.79
N SER A 46 -3.38 -16.49 -20.87
CA SER A 46 -2.66 -15.22 -21.02
C SER A 46 -2.22 -14.65 -19.68
N HIS A 47 -1.13 -13.90 -19.69
CA HIS A 47 -0.58 -13.22 -18.55
C HIS A 47 0.02 -11.88 -19.01
N SER A 48 -0.44 -10.78 -18.42
CA SER A 48 -0.01 -9.42 -18.76
C SER A 48 0.11 -8.56 -17.50
N LEU A 49 0.96 -7.54 -17.55
CA LEU A 49 1.04 -6.48 -16.55
C LEU A 49 0.41 -5.20 -17.08
N HIS A 50 -0.03 -4.34 -16.16
CA HIS A 50 -0.50 -2.99 -16.47
C HIS A 50 0.05 -2.01 -15.44
N ILE A 51 0.53 -0.86 -15.91
CA ILE A 51 1.01 0.24 -15.06
C ILE A 51 0.08 1.42 -15.25
N GLU A 52 -0.51 1.87 -14.15
CA GLU A 52 -1.38 3.03 -14.07
C GLU A 52 -0.62 4.15 -13.35
N THR A 53 -0.42 5.28 -14.04
CA THR A 53 0.36 6.41 -13.52
C THR A 53 -0.50 7.63 -13.20
N GLY A 54 -1.83 7.48 -13.26
CA GLY A 54 -2.80 8.57 -13.15
C GLY A 54 -2.87 9.47 -14.40
N GLU A 55 -3.89 10.33 -14.42
CA GLU A 55 -4.05 11.39 -15.43
C GLU A 55 -3.84 12.77 -14.78
N PRO A 56 -3.25 13.75 -15.49
CA PRO A 56 -2.68 13.63 -16.84
C PRO A 56 -1.32 12.89 -16.82
N LEU A 57 -0.84 12.38 -17.95
CA LEU A 57 0.48 11.72 -18.07
C LEU A 57 1.69 12.68 -17.94
N VAL A 58 1.45 13.89 -17.43
CA VAL A 58 2.48 14.87 -17.08
C VAL A 58 2.46 15.09 -15.56
N MET A 59 3.63 15.10 -14.95
CA MET A 59 3.82 15.44 -13.55
C MET A 59 4.00 16.95 -13.43
N ASP A 60 3.17 17.57 -12.60
CA ASP A 60 3.20 18.98 -12.19
C ASP A 60 3.62 19.15 -10.72
N THR A 61 3.75 18.04 -10.00
CA THR A 61 4.22 17.94 -8.62
C THR A 61 5.30 16.87 -8.52
N PRO A 62 6.18 16.91 -7.48
CA PRO A 62 7.24 15.92 -7.32
C PRO A 62 6.72 14.51 -7.01
N HIS A 63 5.44 14.40 -6.63
CA HIS A 63 4.83 13.16 -6.18
C HIS A 63 3.92 12.54 -7.25
N ARG A 64 3.99 11.21 -7.39
CA ARG A 64 3.04 10.45 -8.22
C ARG A 64 2.66 9.12 -7.60
N SER A 65 1.36 8.83 -7.54
CA SER A 65 0.89 7.48 -7.24
C SER A 65 0.92 6.63 -8.50
N ILE A 66 1.58 5.49 -8.43
CA ILE A 66 1.69 4.50 -9.48
C ILE A 66 1.06 3.22 -8.96
N ARG A 67 0.19 2.59 -9.75
CA ARG A 67 -0.39 1.28 -9.45
C ARG A 67 0.02 0.30 -10.54
N VAL A 68 0.45 -0.88 -10.13
CA VAL A 68 0.78 -1.97 -11.05
C VAL A 68 -0.15 -3.15 -10.76
N THR A 69 -0.76 -3.69 -11.82
CA THR A 69 -1.64 -4.85 -11.72
C THR A 69 -1.19 -5.96 -12.66
N GLU A 70 -1.45 -7.20 -12.24
CA GLU A 70 -1.23 -8.41 -13.02
C GLU A 70 -2.57 -8.96 -13.46
N SER A 71 -2.72 -9.27 -14.74
CA SER A 71 -3.93 -9.85 -15.30
C SER A 71 -3.63 -11.22 -15.88
N ARG A 72 -4.39 -12.23 -15.45
CA ARG A 72 -4.27 -13.62 -15.88
C ARG A 72 -5.60 -14.14 -16.39
N LEU A 73 -5.59 -14.79 -17.55
CA LEU A 73 -6.73 -15.49 -18.11
C LEU A 73 -6.47 -17.00 -18.04
N PHE A 74 -7.41 -17.74 -17.50
CA PHE A 74 -7.34 -19.19 -17.39
C PHE A 74 -8.44 -19.88 -18.20
N SER A 75 -8.13 -21.05 -18.73
CA SER A 75 -9.12 -22.06 -19.11
C SER A 75 -9.31 -23.01 -17.93
N ILE A 76 -10.55 -23.15 -17.45
CA ILE A 76 -10.90 -24.08 -16.38
C ILE A 76 -11.69 -25.22 -17.00
N ARG A 77 -11.23 -26.45 -16.78
CA ARG A 77 -11.95 -27.68 -17.15
C ARG A 77 -12.23 -28.50 -15.91
N GLN A 78 -13.49 -28.83 -15.71
CA GLN A 78 -13.92 -29.66 -14.58
C GLN A 78 -14.37 -31.02 -15.09
N TYR A 79 -13.80 -32.07 -14.52
CA TYR A 79 -14.13 -33.46 -14.80
C TYR A 79 -14.81 -34.10 -13.60
N ASP A 80 -15.74 -35.02 -13.84
CA ASP A 80 -16.26 -35.88 -12.79
C ASP A 80 -15.24 -36.96 -12.37
N ALA A 81 -15.60 -37.75 -11.36
CA ALA A 81 -14.76 -38.84 -10.85
C ALA A 81 -14.49 -39.95 -11.90
N GLN A 82 -15.25 -39.99 -12.99
CA GLN A 82 -15.09 -40.92 -14.09
C GLN A 82 -14.25 -40.34 -15.24
N GLY A 83 -13.79 -39.09 -15.13
CA GLY A 83 -12.99 -38.40 -16.16
C GLY A 83 -13.82 -37.84 -17.31
N THR A 84 -15.14 -37.72 -17.17
CA THR A 84 -15.99 -37.05 -18.16
C THR A 84 -15.97 -35.55 -17.91
N LEU A 85 -15.73 -34.75 -18.96
CA LEU A 85 -15.78 -33.30 -18.87
C LEU A 85 -17.22 -32.85 -18.55
N GLN A 86 -17.37 -32.11 -17.45
CA GLN A 86 -18.65 -31.60 -16.96
C GLN A 86 -18.80 -30.10 -17.24
N ASP A 87 -17.72 -29.33 -17.16
CA ASP A 87 -17.74 -27.88 -17.39
C ASP A 87 -16.41 -27.39 -18.01
N GLU A 88 -16.50 -26.39 -18.87
CA GLU A 88 -15.36 -25.67 -19.42
C GLU A 88 -15.69 -24.18 -19.55
N HIS A 89 -14.90 -23.33 -18.90
CA HIS A 89 -15.10 -21.90 -18.95
C HIS A 89 -13.78 -21.12 -18.84
N ARG A 90 -13.86 -19.82 -19.16
CA ARG A 90 -12.73 -18.89 -18.98
C ARG A 90 -12.87 -18.15 -17.66
N GLN A 91 -11.77 -18.04 -16.92
CA GLN A 91 -11.70 -17.28 -15.69
C GLN A 91 -10.66 -16.18 -15.81
N TYR A 92 -11.10 -14.93 -15.63
CA TYR A 92 -10.22 -13.77 -15.56
C TYR A 92 -9.87 -13.44 -14.11
N GLN A 93 -8.61 -13.14 -13.85
CA GLN A 93 -8.11 -12.75 -12.54
C GLN A 93 -7.21 -11.51 -12.68
N THR A 94 -7.52 -10.45 -11.95
CA THR A 94 -6.63 -9.30 -11.75
C THR A 94 -6.12 -9.31 -10.33
N LEU A 95 -4.81 -9.20 -10.17
CA LEU A 95 -4.11 -9.18 -8.89
C LEU A 95 -3.31 -7.88 -8.76
N PRO A 96 -3.15 -7.34 -7.55
CA PRO A 96 -2.12 -6.33 -7.31
C PRO A 96 -0.75 -6.93 -7.61
N TRP A 97 0.14 -6.12 -8.18
CA TRP A 97 1.56 -6.47 -8.28
C TRP A 97 2.22 -6.31 -6.91
N ALA A 98 1.78 -7.10 -5.94
CA ALA A 98 2.03 -6.88 -4.52
C ALA A 98 3.47 -7.27 -4.12
N ASP A 99 4.13 -6.40 -3.37
CA ASP A 99 5.49 -6.61 -2.83
C ASP A 99 6.52 -6.94 -3.92
N ARG A 100 6.35 -6.38 -5.12
CA ARG A 100 7.21 -6.63 -6.29
C ARG A 100 7.97 -5.39 -6.71
N THR A 101 9.04 -5.60 -7.47
CA THR A 101 9.89 -4.51 -7.95
C THR A 101 9.30 -3.81 -9.17
N LEU A 102 9.51 -2.50 -9.22
CA LEU A 102 9.31 -1.61 -10.35
C LEU A 102 10.63 -0.87 -10.60
N THR A 103 11.11 -0.89 -11.84
CA THR A 103 12.29 -0.12 -12.24
C THR A 103 11.83 1.24 -12.76
N ILE A 104 12.52 2.30 -12.34
CA ILE A 104 12.25 3.68 -12.73
C ILE A 104 13.52 4.23 -13.36
N GLN A 105 13.44 4.59 -14.64
CA GLN A 105 14.52 5.20 -15.39
C GLN A 105 14.32 6.72 -15.43
N LEU A 106 15.33 7.46 -14.99
CA LEU A 106 15.37 8.92 -14.92
C LEU A 106 16.63 9.42 -15.66
N GLY A 107 16.52 9.59 -16.97
CA GLY A 107 17.69 9.89 -17.80
C GLY A 107 18.71 8.74 -17.76
N GLU A 108 19.92 9.00 -17.24
CA GLU A 108 20.96 7.97 -17.07
C GLU A 108 20.84 7.19 -15.76
N LEU A 109 20.05 7.67 -14.80
CA LEU A 109 19.85 7.01 -13.51
C LEU A 109 18.74 5.97 -13.58
N ALA A 110 19.00 4.78 -13.05
CA ALA A 110 17.99 3.74 -12.84
C ALA A 110 17.85 3.46 -11.34
N VAL A 111 16.63 3.57 -10.81
CA VAL A 111 16.32 3.19 -9.43
C VAL A 111 15.28 2.07 -9.41
N THR A 112 15.36 1.18 -8.44
CA THR A 112 14.37 0.13 -8.22
C THR A 112 13.56 0.43 -6.97
N ARG A 113 12.24 0.28 -7.05
CA ARG A 113 11.31 0.46 -5.94
C ARG A 113 10.44 -0.78 -5.78
N GLN A 114 9.96 -1.01 -4.56
CA GLN A 114 9.02 -2.07 -4.27
C GLN A 114 7.62 -1.49 -4.11
N THR A 115 6.63 -2.11 -4.74
CA THR A 115 5.21 -1.82 -4.53
C THR A 115 4.76 -2.35 -3.16
N ASP A 116 3.71 -1.75 -2.61
CA ASP A 116 3.05 -2.26 -1.41
C ASP A 116 2.16 -3.49 -1.70
N SER A 117 1.45 -3.97 -0.68
CA SER A 117 0.53 -5.12 -0.77
C SER A 117 -0.63 -4.91 -1.74
N ASP A 118 -0.97 -3.66 -2.07
CA ASP A 118 -2.02 -3.29 -3.01
C ASP A 118 -1.47 -3.02 -4.42
N GLY A 119 -0.17 -3.26 -4.64
CA GLY A 119 0.52 -3.02 -5.91
C GLY A 119 0.75 -1.52 -6.19
N GLN A 120 0.74 -0.68 -5.15
CA GLN A 120 0.94 0.76 -5.28
C GLN A 120 2.36 1.17 -4.90
N LEU A 121 2.84 2.23 -5.54
CA LEU A 121 4.07 2.93 -5.22
C LEU A 121 3.79 4.43 -5.23
N ARG A 122 4.23 5.14 -4.20
CA ARG A 122 4.29 6.60 -4.23
C ARG A 122 5.70 7.00 -4.66
N LEU A 123 5.83 7.47 -5.89
CA LEU A 123 7.05 8.12 -6.37
C LEU A 123 7.17 9.51 -5.76
N ASN A 124 8.38 9.87 -5.36
CA ASN A 124 8.79 11.22 -5.03
C ASN A 124 10.11 11.51 -5.75
N LEU A 125 10.13 12.52 -6.63
CA LEU A 125 11.32 12.89 -7.39
C LEU A 125 12.40 13.59 -6.55
N LEU A 126 12.08 13.97 -5.31
CA LEU A 126 13.02 14.53 -4.34
C LEU A 126 13.54 13.48 -3.35
N ASP A 127 13.36 12.19 -3.62
CA ASP A 127 14.03 11.14 -2.84
C ASP A 127 15.56 11.20 -3.03
N GLU A 128 16.31 10.92 -1.96
CA GLU A 128 17.78 11.07 -1.89
C GLU A 128 18.54 10.34 -3.01
N ASP A 129 18.07 9.17 -3.43
CA ASP A 129 18.71 8.37 -4.48
C ASP A 129 18.32 8.81 -5.90
N ILE A 130 17.35 9.71 -6.06
CA ILE A 130 16.94 10.33 -7.33
C ILE A 130 17.60 11.69 -7.56
N VAL A 131 17.82 12.44 -6.49
CA VAL A 131 18.41 13.80 -6.51
C VAL A 131 19.74 13.94 -7.28
N PRO A 132 20.60 12.91 -7.42
CA PRO A 132 21.79 13.01 -8.28
C PRO A 132 21.50 13.28 -9.78
N VAL A 133 20.23 13.25 -10.21
CA VAL A 133 19.81 13.53 -11.59
C VAL A 133 19.87 15.03 -11.90
N ASP A 134 20.31 15.36 -13.11
CA ASP A 134 20.16 16.70 -13.68
C ASP A 134 18.69 16.98 -14.04
N PHE A 135 17.96 17.67 -13.15
CA PHE A 135 16.54 18.01 -13.32
C PHE A 135 16.27 18.89 -14.55
N ASP A 136 17.23 19.68 -15.02
CA ASP A 136 17.05 20.48 -16.23
C ASP A 136 16.86 19.59 -17.47
N GLN A 137 17.44 18.39 -17.46
CA GLN A 137 17.36 17.41 -18.54
C GLN A 137 16.29 16.34 -18.33
N LEU A 138 15.74 16.19 -17.12
CA LEU A 138 14.75 15.16 -16.77
C LEU A 138 13.35 15.44 -17.34
N ARG A 139 13.15 15.20 -18.64
CA ARG A 139 11.87 15.47 -19.33
C ARG A 139 10.85 14.35 -19.22
N VAL A 140 11.33 13.12 -19.02
CA VAL A 140 10.52 11.91 -18.99
C VAL A 140 11.13 10.94 -18.00
N ILE A 141 10.28 10.20 -17.32
CA ILE A 141 10.65 9.01 -16.57
C ILE A 141 9.98 7.80 -17.22
N GLU A 142 10.69 6.69 -17.27
CA GLU A 142 10.17 5.42 -17.78
C GLU A 142 10.02 4.45 -16.62
N LEU A 143 8.88 3.77 -16.57
CA LEU A 143 8.54 2.78 -15.57
C LEU A 143 8.53 1.42 -16.25
N ASP A 144 9.22 0.45 -15.67
CA ASP A 144 9.24 -0.94 -16.16
C ASP A 144 8.88 -1.91 -15.03
N ALA A 145 7.80 -2.67 -15.25
CA ALA A 145 7.40 -3.77 -14.41
C ALA A 145 7.59 -5.08 -15.18
N GLN A 146 8.25 -6.05 -14.56
CA GLN A 146 8.59 -7.31 -15.21
C GLN A 146 8.28 -8.52 -14.33
N ALA A 147 7.45 -9.43 -14.83
CA ALA A 147 7.17 -10.73 -14.19
C ALA A 147 8.07 -11.84 -14.74
N THR A 148 8.24 -11.86 -16.05
CA THR A 148 9.15 -12.73 -16.80
C THR A 148 9.71 -11.94 -18.00
N PRO A 149 10.72 -12.44 -18.73
CA PRO A 149 11.21 -11.77 -19.94
C PRO A 149 10.13 -11.47 -20.99
N GLU A 150 9.07 -12.28 -21.04
CA GLU A 150 7.97 -12.16 -21.99
C GLU A 150 6.79 -11.34 -21.46
N VAL A 151 6.70 -11.19 -20.13
CA VAL A 151 5.60 -10.51 -19.45
C VAL A 151 6.15 -9.27 -18.75
N ARG A 152 6.13 -8.14 -19.47
CA ARG A 152 6.49 -6.82 -18.97
C ARG A 152 5.41 -5.79 -19.29
N ALA A 153 5.42 -4.70 -18.56
CA ALA A 153 4.69 -3.48 -18.89
C ALA A 153 5.64 -2.28 -18.75
N GLU A 154 5.50 -1.34 -19.67
CA GLU A 154 6.21 -0.06 -19.66
C GLU A 154 5.20 1.08 -19.57
N ALA A 155 5.56 2.16 -18.87
CA ALA A 155 4.83 3.42 -18.91
C ALA A 155 5.79 4.60 -18.94
N MET A 156 5.36 5.70 -19.56
CA MET A 156 6.12 6.95 -19.60
C MET A 156 5.35 8.05 -18.89
N LEU A 157 6.06 8.83 -18.09
CA LEU A 157 5.54 10.02 -17.42
C LEU A 157 6.39 11.21 -17.83
N LEU A 158 5.73 12.22 -18.40
CA LEU A 158 6.38 13.48 -18.74
C LEU A 158 6.55 14.33 -17.49
N ILE A 159 7.61 15.11 -17.42
CA ILE A 159 7.84 16.07 -16.34
C ILE A 159 7.60 17.47 -16.88
N ASP A 160 6.71 18.22 -16.23
CA ASP A 160 6.43 19.58 -16.62
C ASP A 160 7.68 20.47 -16.52
N ARG A 161 7.74 21.51 -17.36
CA ARG A 161 8.88 22.43 -17.35
C ARG A 161 9.00 23.19 -16.04
N ASP A 162 7.88 23.67 -15.50
CA ASP A 162 7.87 24.46 -14.28
C ASP A 162 8.22 23.56 -13.09
N LEU A 163 7.73 22.31 -13.09
CA LEU A 163 8.13 21.31 -12.10
C LEU A 163 9.65 21.06 -12.11
N ARG A 164 10.31 20.96 -13.28
CA ARG A 164 11.77 20.78 -13.33
C ARG A 164 12.52 21.92 -12.64
N SER A 165 12.10 23.16 -12.85
CA SER A 165 12.69 24.31 -12.16
C SER A 165 12.45 24.27 -10.65
N VAL A 166 11.25 23.86 -10.22
CA VAL A 166 10.93 23.65 -8.80
C VAL A 166 11.80 22.55 -8.19
N LEU A 167 11.99 21.42 -8.87
CA LEU A 167 12.80 20.29 -8.40
C LEU A 167 14.26 20.69 -8.23
N HIS A 168 14.82 21.42 -9.19
CA HIS A 168 16.19 21.91 -9.12
C HIS A 168 16.40 22.81 -7.88
N GLU A 169 15.57 23.83 -7.71
CA GLU A 169 15.67 24.74 -6.56
C GLU A 169 15.42 24.00 -5.23
N ALA A 170 14.42 23.12 -5.18
CA ALA A 170 14.12 22.34 -3.98
C ALA A 170 15.27 21.42 -3.57
N SER A 171 15.98 20.83 -4.54
CA SER A 171 17.11 19.94 -4.24
C SER A 171 18.25 20.69 -3.52
N GLU A 172 18.57 21.92 -3.93
CA GLU A 172 19.56 22.77 -3.27
C GLU A 172 19.10 23.11 -1.85
N LEU A 173 17.83 23.54 -1.69
CA LEU A 173 17.28 23.90 -0.37
C LEU A 173 17.31 22.74 0.63
N ILE A 174 17.05 21.52 0.18
CA ILE A 174 16.95 20.32 1.04
C ILE A 174 18.33 19.72 1.34
N TYR A 175 19.22 19.65 0.35
CA TYR A 175 20.44 18.82 0.43
C TYR A 175 21.75 19.63 0.53
N ASP A 176 21.76 20.94 0.27
CA ASP A 176 22.95 21.75 0.52
C ASP A 176 23.30 21.78 2.01
N ASN A 177 24.60 21.91 2.31
CA ASN A 177 25.14 21.84 3.66
C ASN A 177 24.37 22.73 4.64
N LEU A 178 23.79 22.11 5.68
CA LEU A 178 23.01 22.78 6.73
C LEU A 178 23.86 23.14 7.96
N GLU A 179 25.06 22.58 8.09
CA GLU A 179 25.91 22.77 9.29
C GLU A 179 26.52 24.17 9.37
N GLU A 180 26.68 24.83 8.22
CA GLU A 180 27.22 26.19 8.10
C GLU A 180 26.13 27.28 8.18
N ASP A 181 24.86 26.86 8.16
CA ASP A 181 23.73 27.78 8.09
C ASP A 181 23.33 28.33 9.47
N GLU A 182 22.92 29.59 9.48
CA GLU A 182 22.26 30.23 10.62
C GLU A 182 20.76 29.85 10.69
N VAL A 183 20.17 29.99 11.88
CA VAL A 183 18.74 29.74 12.12
C VAL A 183 17.82 30.47 11.14
N SER A 184 18.16 31.70 10.77
CA SER A 184 17.41 32.49 9.78
C SER A 184 17.40 31.83 8.40
N GLN A 185 18.52 31.28 7.97
CA GLN A 185 18.66 30.61 6.67
C GLN A 185 17.86 29.30 6.65
N TRP A 186 17.82 28.55 7.75
CA TRP A 186 16.95 27.37 7.86
C TRP A 186 15.46 27.73 7.71
N VAL A 187 15.02 28.80 8.36
CA VAL A 187 13.63 29.29 8.23
C VAL A 187 13.36 29.75 6.80
N ASP A 188 14.28 30.48 6.18
CA ASP A 188 14.17 30.92 4.79
C ASP A 188 14.05 29.74 3.82
N ARG A 189 14.81 28.66 4.03
CA ARG A 189 14.71 27.42 3.23
C ARG A 189 13.33 26.78 3.35
N ILE A 190 12.81 26.63 4.58
CA ILE A 190 11.48 26.05 4.83
C ILE A 190 10.38 26.90 4.19
N GLU A 191 10.43 28.22 4.37
CA GLU A 191 9.47 29.14 3.76
C GLU A 191 9.56 29.14 2.24
N ARG A 192 10.77 29.02 1.69
CA ARG A 192 10.96 28.92 0.24
C ARG A 192 10.34 27.65 -0.33
N LEU A 193 10.52 26.50 0.32
CA LEU A 193 9.84 25.26 -0.06
C LEU A 193 8.31 25.41 -0.02
N ARG A 194 7.77 26.06 1.03
CA ARG A 194 6.33 26.37 1.13
C ARG A 194 5.84 27.25 -0.02
N GLN A 195 6.61 28.26 -0.42
CA GLN A 195 6.31 29.15 -1.55
C GLN A 195 6.34 28.42 -2.91
N LEU A 196 7.20 27.41 -3.05
CA LEU A 196 7.24 26.51 -4.22
C LEU A 196 6.08 25.50 -4.24
N GLY A 197 5.22 25.48 -3.20
CA GLY A 197 4.11 24.54 -3.07
C GLY A 197 4.50 23.19 -2.45
N LEU A 198 5.75 23.04 -2.01
CA LEU A 198 6.36 21.82 -1.48
C LEU A 198 6.14 21.70 0.03
N LYS A 199 4.86 21.61 0.43
CA LYS A 199 4.47 21.62 1.85
C LYS A 199 4.99 20.41 2.61
N GLU A 200 5.02 19.25 1.97
CA GLU A 200 5.46 18.01 2.61
C GLU A 200 6.96 18.04 2.85
N GLU A 201 7.73 18.47 1.85
CA GLU A 201 9.18 18.62 1.90
C GLU A 201 9.58 19.70 2.92
N ALA A 202 8.86 20.83 2.96
CA ALA A 202 9.07 21.85 3.98
C ALA A 202 8.88 21.29 5.40
N SER A 203 7.81 20.52 5.63
CA SER A 203 7.57 19.86 6.92
C SER A 203 8.61 18.78 7.23
N GLN A 204 9.12 18.05 6.23
CA GLN A 204 10.19 17.07 6.44
C GLN A 204 11.50 17.75 6.84
N LEU A 205 11.88 18.83 6.15
CA LEU A 205 13.06 19.64 6.47
C LEU A 205 12.95 20.23 7.89
N GLU A 206 11.80 20.81 8.23
CA GLU A 206 11.50 21.31 9.57
C GLU A 206 11.70 20.23 10.65
N ASN A 207 11.09 19.05 10.47
CA ASN A 207 11.23 17.94 11.43
C ASN A 207 12.68 17.44 11.55
N MET A 208 13.41 17.37 10.44
CA MET A 208 14.82 16.99 10.43
C MET A 208 15.67 18.00 11.22
N LEU A 209 15.45 19.31 11.04
CA LEU A 209 16.16 20.35 11.76
C LEU A 209 15.85 20.33 13.27
N ILE A 210 14.60 20.07 13.66
CA ILE A 210 14.23 19.84 15.07
C ILE A 210 15.02 18.67 15.64
N LEU A 211 15.12 17.56 14.90
CA LEU A 211 15.87 16.39 15.34
C LEU A 211 17.37 16.67 15.47
N LEU A 212 17.97 17.36 14.50
CA LEU A 212 19.39 17.74 14.50
C LEU A 212 19.74 18.67 15.68
N THR A 213 18.83 19.58 16.05
CA THR A 213 19.04 20.54 17.14
C THR A 213 18.69 19.98 18.53
N THR A 214 18.19 18.75 18.65
CA THR A 214 17.78 18.16 19.94
C THR A 214 18.92 18.09 20.97
N GLY A 215 20.18 18.09 20.53
CA GLY A 215 21.36 18.14 21.40
C GLY A 215 21.68 19.51 22.00
N ASP A 216 21.08 20.59 21.49
CA ASP A 216 21.28 21.97 21.92
C ASP A 216 19.92 22.67 22.15
N PRO A 217 19.38 22.64 23.39
CA PRO A 217 18.06 23.20 23.69
C PRO A 217 17.92 24.70 23.43
N GLN A 218 19.02 25.46 23.49
CA GLN A 218 18.99 26.90 23.22
C GLN A 218 18.79 27.13 21.72
N LEU A 219 19.63 26.49 20.89
CA LEU A 219 19.53 26.56 19.44
C LEU A 219 18.17 26.08 18.93
N GLN A 220 17.66 24.97 19.49
CA GLN A 220 16.33 24.46 19.15
C GLN A 220 15.22 25.47 19.49
N GLY A 221 15.31 26.11 20.66
CA GLY A 221 14.35 27.14 21.07
C GLY A 221 14.37 28.37 20.16
N ASP A 222 15.58 28.83 19.79
CA ASP A 222 15.77 29.95 18.88
C ASP A 222 15.19 29.64 17.48
N PHE A 223 15.38 28.41 17.00
CA PHE A 223 14.81 27.94 15.73
C PHE A 223 13.28 27.89 15.74
N VAL A 224 12.67 27.24 16.75
CA VAL A 224 11.20 27.17 16.86
C VAL A 224 10.58 28.56 16.95
N GLN A 225 11.19 29.45 17.74
CA GLN A 225 10.70 30.83 17.86
C GLN A 225 10.81 31.60 16.54
N ALA A 226 11.92 31.44 15.79
CA ALA A 226 12.08 32.07 14.49
C ALA A 226 11.03 31.57 13.47
N LEU A 227 10.75 30.27 13.48
CA LEU A 227 9.75 29.66 12.60
C LEU A 227 8.32 30.13 12.91
N ASP A 228 7.95 30.21 14.19
CA ASP A 228 6.65 30.74 14.63
C ASP A 228 6.45 32.20 14.18
N ASN A 229 7.51 33.01 14.32
CA ASN A 229 7.50 34.41 13.87
C ASN A 229 7.34 34.54 12.35
N ALA A 230 7.94 33.63 11.57
CA ALA A 230 7.82 33.63 10.12
C ALA A 230 6.44 33.14 9.63
N THR A 231 5.82 32.21 10.35
CA THR A 231 4.52 31.63 9.98
C THR A 231 3.33 32.52 10.41
N THR A 232 3.54 33.45 11.34
CA THR A 232 2.51 34.39 11.79
C THR A 232 2.46 35.61 10.87
N PRO A 233 1.33 35.92 10.20
CA PRO A 233 1.22 37.13 9.39
C PRO A 233 1.47 38.36 10.27
N GLN A 234 2.39 39.24 9.86
CA GLN A 234 2.53 40.56 10.49
C GLN A 234 1.27 41.37 10.16
N GLU A 235 0.42 41.62 11.18
CA GLU A 235 -0.75 42.51 11.10
C GLU A 235 -0.38 43.97 10.81
#